data_AF-A0A828NVP6-F1
#
_entry.id   AF-A0A828NVP6-F1
#
_cell.length_a   1.000
_cell.length_b   1.000
_cell.length_c   1.000
_cell.angle_alpha   90.00
_cell.angle_beta   90.00
_cell.angle_gamma   90.00
#
_symmetry.space_group_name_H-M   'P 1'
#
loop_
_entity.id
_entity.type
_entity.pdbx_description
1 polymer ?
#
loop_
_entity_poly.entity_id
_entity_poly.type
_entity_poly.pdbx_seq_one_letter_code
_entity_poly.pdbx_strand_id
1 'polypeptide(L)'
;MSEVKKHVSYSLTVAAMLSAAIVCQTAHADVNTPNITGEKNNTTTRFSGNIYGSENTVTSESNSLVVGNSNSVEGGYNNIVIGNSSTVKASGLIRKVGEDIVLDGYSVSLGNATRINGDSSVAIGLTSSVTGNDSVALGSHSSANGNNIVSVGSDTLKRRITNLAQGKDDHDAVNLMQMTSAVNREAGERIKSTNNLQNQLNTLSGQVITETRARTEDDAAALAAARAHSDENDKRTLVSANTYADQKETAINNRTDGLLTTERQARTA
;
A
#
# COMPACT_ATOMS: atom_id res chain seq x y z
N MET A 1 70.71 -9.73 74.92
CA MET A 1 69.26 -9.42 74.87
C MET A 1 68.86 -8.46 73.73
N SER A 2 69.70 -8.23 72.70
CA SER A 2 69.45 -7.23 71.64
C SER A 2 68.87 -7.80 70.33
N GLU A 3 69.30 -9.01 69.91
CA GLU A 3 68.85 -9.56 68.62
C GLU A 3 67.47 -10.24 68.66
N VAL A 4 67.11 -10.90 69.76
CA VAL A 4 65.81 -11.58 69.89
C VAL A 4 64.65 -10.56 69.93
N LYS A 5 64.85 -9.37 70.49
CA LYS A 5 63.85 -8.29 70.44
C LYS A 5 63.66 -7.71 69.03
N LYS A 6 64.71 -7.68 68.20
CA LYS A 6 64.60 -7.15 66.83
C LYS A 6 63.83 -8.11 65.93
N HIS A 7 64.05 -9.42 66.03
CA HIS A 7 63.31 -10.40 65.23
C HIS A 7 61.82 -10.50 65.60
N VAL A 8 61.48 -10.36 66.89
CA VAL A 8 60.08 -10.33 67.32
C VAL A 8 59.38 -9.04 66.86
N SER A 9 60.08 -7.90 66.83
CA SER A 9 59.49 -6.65 66.31
C SER A 9 59.24 -6.66 64.80
N TYR A 10 60.12 -7.28 64.00
CA TYR A 10 59.93 -7.42 62.55
C TYR A 10 58.83 -8.44 62.20
N SER A 11 58.68 -9.54 62.95
CA SER A 11 57.60 -10.51 62.68
C SER A 11 56.22 -9.96 63.07
N LEU A 12 56.13 -9.15 64.13
CA LEU A 12 54.87 -8.52 64.54
C LEU A 12 54.42 -7.41 63.57
N THR A 13 55.35 -6.65 62.99
CA THR A 13 55.01 -5.63 61.98
C THR A 13 54.65 -6.23 60.63
N VAL A 14 55.31 -7.31 60.21
CA VAL A 14 54.92 -8.04 58.98
C VAL A 14 53.59 -8.76 59.17
N ALA A 15 53.31 -9.33 60.34
CA ALA A 15 52.00 -9.93 60.65
C ALA A 15 50.88 -8.88 60.74
N ALA A 16 51.16 -7.67 61.26
CA ALA A 16 50.21 -6.56 61.30
C ALA A 16 49.94 -5.96 59.90
N MET A 17 50.93 -5.92 59.01
CA MET A 17 50.73 -5.48 57.62
C MET A 17 50.05 -6.55 56.76
N LEU A 18 50.28 -7.83 57.05
CA LEU A 18 49.63 -8.94 56.33
C LEU A 18 48.17 -9.15 56.78
N SER A 19 47.83 -8.84 58.03
CA SER A 19 46.45 -8.87 58.54
C SER A 19 45.61 -7.65 58.12
N ALA A 20 46.25 -6.53 57.75
CA ALA A 20 45.57 -5.38 57.15
C ALA A 20 45.35 -5.53 55.63
N ALA A 21 46.13 -6.38 54.94
CA ALA A 21 46.05 -6.59 53.50
C ALA A 21 45.24 -7.83 53.09
N ILE A 22 44.84 -8.68 54.04
CA ILE A 22 43.95 -9.83 53.82
C ILE A 22 42.80 -9.77 54.84
N VAL A 23 42.12 -8.63 54.89
CA VAL A 23 40.67 -8.71 55.11
C VAL A 23 40.14 -9.22 53.78
N CYS A 24 39.92 -10.54 53.73
CA CYS A 24 39.02 -11.14 52.77
C CYS A 24 37.63 -10.57 53.05
N GLN A 25 37.41 -9.35 52.58
CA GLN A 25 36.09 -8.90 52.27
C GLN A 25 35.74 -9.69 51.01
N THR A 26 35.20 -10.89 51.20
CA THR A 26 34.09 -11.28 50.36
C THR A 26 33.02 -10.21 50.60
N ALA A 27 33.19 -9.04 50.00
CA ALA A 27 32.06 -8.28 49.55
C ALA A 27 31.30 -9.32 48.73
N HIS A 28 30.26 -9.90 49.33
CA HIS A 28 29.09 -10.16 48.54
C HIS A 28 28.89 -8.84 47.82
N ALA A 29 29.20 -8.82 46.52
CA ALA A 29 28.87 -7.67 45.71
C ALA A 29 27.41 -7.44 46.03
N ASP A 30 27.12 -6.37 46.77
CA ASP A 30 25.77 -6.00 47.06
C ASP A 30 25.18 -5.84 45.66
N VAL A 31 24.28 -6.73 45.26
CA VAL A 31 23.73 -6.76 43.89
C VAL A 31 22.94 -5.47 43.60
N ASN A 32 22.89 -4.57 44.58
CA ASN A 32 22.29 -3.24 44.61
C ASN A 32 23.29 -2.07 44.56
N THR A 33 24.62 -2.25 44.55
CA THR A 33 25.56 -1.12 44.34
C THR A 33 25.70 -0.83 42.84
N PRO A 34 25.44 0.40 42.38
CA PRO A 34 25.58 0.74 40.97
C PRO A 34 27.04 0.62 40.50
N ASN A 35 27.28 -0.03 39.36
CA ASN A 35 28.61 -0.13 38.76
C ASN A 35 28.85 1.08 37.86
N ILE A 36 29.42 2.15 38.44
CA ILE A 36 29.71 3.40 37.73
C ILE A 36 31.21 3.47 37.46
N THR A 37 31.59 3.45 36.19
CA THR A 37 32.98 3.55 35.73
C THR A 37 33.13 4.74 34.79
N GLY A 38 34.27 5.43 34.84
CA GLY A 38 34.53 6.67 34.11
C GLY A 38 34.37 7.94 34.96
N GLU A 39 34.76 9.09 34.43
CA GLU A 39 34.80 10.35 35.17
C GLU A 39 33.53 11.18 34.98
N LYS A 40 33.20 12.02 35.99
CA LYS A 40 32.10 13.00 35.93
C LYS A 40 30.71 12.44 35.60
N ASN A 41 30.46 11.18 35.91
CA ASN A 41 29.10 10.65 35.86
C ASN A 41 28.29 11.23 37.01
N ASN A 42 27.15 11.84 36.68
CA ASN A 42 26.23 12.45 37.62
C ASN A 42 24.97 11.58 37.72
N THR A 43 24.67 11.09 38.92
CA THR A 43 23.50 10.23 39.16
C THR A 43 22.68 10.77 40.32
N THR A 44 21.38 10.46 40.37
CA THR A 44 20.57 10.75 41.56
C THR A 44 20.94 9.80 42.70
N THR A 45 20.67 10.20 43.94
CA THR A 45 20.99 9.44 45.16
C THR A 45 20.29 8.07 45.26
N ARG A 46 19.35 7.77 44.34
CA ARG A 46 18.60 6.52 44.23
C ARG A 46 18.92 5.73 42.95
N PHE A 47 20.05 6.03 42.30
CA PHE A 47 20.48 5.28 41.12
C PHE A 47 20.95 3.87 41.53
N SER A 48 20.27 2.87 40.99
CA SER A 48 20.73 1.49 40.85
C SER A 48 20.98 1.26 39.36
N GLY A 49 21.96 0.47 38.94
CA GLY A 49 22.26 0.26 37.51
C GLY A 49 23.75 0.35 37.18
N ASN A 50 24.08 0.25 35.89
CA ASN A 50 25.47 0.23 35.43
C ASN A 50 25.73 1.39 34.48
N ILE A 51 26.79 2.16 34.75
CA ILE A 51 27.28 3.23 33.87
C ILE A 51 28.72 2.90 33.48
N TYR A 52 28.97 2.80 32.18
CA TYR A 52 30.27 2.55 31.59
C TYR A 52 30.64 3.69 30.63
N GLY A 53 31.37 4.71 31.10
CA GLY A 53 31.84 5.86 30.29
C GLY A 53 31.87 7.15 31.09
N SER A 54 32.13 8.31 30.47
CA SER A 54 32.33 9.58 31.18
C SER A 54 31.22 10.61 30.90
N GLU A 55 31.03 11.56 31.81
CA GLU A 55 30.13 12.72 31.66
C GLU A 55 28.64 12.37 31.46
N ASN A 56 28.20 11.18 31.86
CA ASN A 56 26.79 10.82 31.78
C ASN A 56 25.99 11.45 32.92
N THR A 57 24.82 12.01 32.62
CA THR A 57 23.85 12.48 33.61
C THR A 57 22.66 11.53 33.61
N VAL A 58 22.47 10.79 34.69
CA VAL A 58 21.40 9.79 34.83
C VAL A 58 20.57 10.17 36.05
N THR A 59 19.52 10.96 35.82
CA THR A 59 18.56 11.35 36.87
C THR A 59 17.32 10.47 36.89
N SER A 60 17.20 9.53 35.95
CA SER A 60 16.22 8.44 36.00
C SER A 60 16.35 7.63 37.30
N GLU A 61 15.25 7.21 37.88
CA GLU A 61 15.30 6.36 39.05
C GLU A 61 15.64 4.92 38.60
N SER A 62 16.68 4.30 39.19
CA SER A 62 17.04 2.86 39.17
C SER A 62 17.02 1.98 37.87
N ASN A 63 17.91 0.99 37.88
CA ASN A 63 18.17 -0.14 36.99
C ASN A 63 18.56 0.14 35.53
N SER A 64 19.14 1.30 35.22
CA SER A 64 19.56 1.62 33.83
C SER A 64 20.96 1.11 33.49
N LEU A 65 21.18 0.65 32.25
CA LEU A 65 22.49 0.39 31.64
C LEU A 65 22.84 1.55 30.70
N VAL A 66 23.85 2.33 31.05
CA VAL A 66 24.36 3.44 30.24
C VAL A 66 25.79 3.12 29.82
N VAL A 67 26.07 3.11 28.52
CA VAL A 67 27.39 2.82 27.96
C VAL A 67 27.75 3.89 26.94
N GLY A 68 28.88 4.56 27.15
CA GLY A 68 29.40 5.67 26.33
C GLY A 68 29.40 7.00 27.10
N ASN A 69 29.56 8.12 26.38
CA ASN A 69 29.88 9.42 26.99
C ASN A 69 28.81 10.49 26.79
N SER A 70 28.68 11.40 27.76
CA SER A 70 27.80 12.57 27.68
C SER A 70 26.31 12.27 27.44
N ASN A 71 25.80 11.12 27.88
CA ASN A 71 24.38 10.80 27.77
C ASN A 71 23.56 11.49 28.87
N SER A 72 22.36 11.98 28.55
CA SER A 72 21.40 12.56 29.50
C SER A 72 20.15 11.68 29.59
N VAL A 73 19.96 11.01 30.72
CA VAL A 73 18.84 10.11 31.00
C VAL A 73 18.03 10.73 32.13
N GLU A 74 17.05 11.55 31.77
CA GLU A 74 16.35 12.46 32.70
C GLU A 74 15.05 11.88 33.28
N GLY A 75 14.58 10.72 32.78
CA GLY A 75 13.34 10.08 33.22
C GLY A 75 13.31 8.57 33.06
N GLY A 76 12.30 7.93 33.66
CA GLY A 76 12.02 6.50 33.56
C GLY A 76 12.80 5.61 34.55
N TYR A 77 12.60 4.31 34.46
CA TYR A 77 13.37 3.25 35.12
C TYR A 77 13.86 2.25 34.05
N ASN A 78 14.96 1.53 34.31
CA ASN A 78 15.54 0.50 33.43
C ASN A 78 15.83 0.90 31.97
N ASN A 79 16.43 2.07 31.77
CA ASN A 79 16.86 2.51 30.45
C ASN A 79 18.06 1.68 29.95
N ILE A 80 18.11 1.34 28.67
CA ILE A 80 19.34 0.86 28.00
C ILE A 80 19.78 1.93 27.01
N VAL A 81 20.88 2.59 27.33
CA VAL A 81 21.45 3.69 26.54
C VAL A 81 22.86 3.29 26.15
N ILE A 82 23.08 3.03 24.87
CA ILE A 82 24.40 2.67 24.35
C ILE A 82 24.74 3.64 23.22
N GLY A 83 25.72 4.51 23.45
CA GLY A 83 26.09 5.59 22.53
C GLY A 83 26.70 6.79 23.24
N ASN A 84 26.95 7.86 22.49
CA ASN A 84 27.41 9.13 23.04
C ASN A 84 26.34 10.21 22.81
N SER A 85 26.23 11.19 23.71
CA SER A 85 25.33 12.34 23.57
C SER A 85 23.85 11.98 23.35
N SER A 86 23.40 10.83 23.87
CA SER A 86 22.00 10.40 23.77
C SER A 86 21.15 11.11 24.81
N THR A 87 19.90 11.44 24.48
CA THR A 87 18.96 12.05 25.43
C THR A 87 17.68 11.22 25.54
N VAL A 88 17.39 10.74 26.76
CA VAL A 88 16.17 9.98 27.10
C VAL A 88 15.40 10.75 28.17
N LYS A 89 14.15 11.14 27.86
CA LYS A 89 13.29 11.95 28.75
C LYS A 89 11.92 11.30 29.08
N ALA A 90 11.71 10.05 28.67
CA ALA A 90 10.45 9.33 28.88
C ALA A 90 10.14 9.19 30.39
N SER A 91 8.86 9.23 30.77
CA SER A 91 8.40 9.22 32.17
C SER A 91 7.49 8.02 32.44
N GLY A 92 7.78 7.18 33.43
CA GLY A 92 6.89 6.06 33.78
C GLY A 92 7.27 5.32 35.07
N LEU A 93 6.28 5.05 35.93
CA LEU A 93 6.35 4.37 37.24
C LEU A 93 6.20 2.85 37.09
N ILE A 94 6.94 2.02 37.85
CA ILE A 94 6.69 0.57 37.88
C ILE A 94 6.54 0.01 39.29
N ARG A 95 5.45 -0.74 39.43
CA ARG A 95 5.19 -1.67 40.51
C ARG A 95 5.48 -3.10 40.02
N LYS A 96 6.60 -3.63 40.47
CA LYS A 96 6.95 -5.05 40.71
C LYS A 96 6.42 -6.11 39.73
N VAL A 97 7.33 -6.55 38.89
CA VAL A 97 7.64 -7.96 38.55
C VAL A 97 8.00 -8.75 39.81
N GLY A 98 7.60 -10.01 39.93
CA GLY A 98 8.35 -10.92 40.81
C GLY A 98 9.84 -10.96 40.44
N GLU A 99 10.70 -10.79 41.44
CA GLU A 99 12.17 -10.60 41.51
C GLU A 99 12.97 -10.02 40.32
N ASP A 100 12.73 -10.34 39.04
CA ASP A 100 13.67 -9.94 37.97
C ASP A 100 13.03 -9.68 36.60
N ILE A 101 12.18 -8.64 36.46
CA ILE A 101 11.85 -7.90 35.19
C ILE A 101 10.42 -8.08 34.56
N VAL A 102 9.56 -7.06 34.71
CA VAL A 102 8.21 -6.75 34.18
C VAL A 102 8.29 -5.24 34.03
N LEU A 103 7.90 -4.85 32.83
CA LEU A 103 8.35 -3.65 32.22
C LEU A 103 7.12 -2.74 32.02
N ASP A 104 7.05 -1.55 32.64
CA ASP A 104 6.17 -0.43 32.21
C ASP A 104 6.88 0.97 32.12
N GLY A 105 7.29 1.40 30.91
CA GLY A 105 7.88 2.74 30.63
C GLY A 105 9.21 2.82 29.83
N TYR A 106 9.46 2.01 28.79
CA TYR A 106 10.83 1.83 28.21
C TYR A 106 11.12 2.57 26.93
N SER A 107 12.17 3.37 26.98
CA SER A 107 12.86 3.83 25.76
C SER A 107 14.13 3.02 25.53
N VAL A 108 14.31 2.42 24.34
CA VAL A 108 15.58 1.81 23.92
C VAL A 108 16.27 2.73 22.94
N SER A 109 17.45 3.22 23.30
CA SER A 109 18.25 4.12 22.48
C SER A 109 19.59 3.51 22.13
N LEU A 110 19.81 3.23 20.84
CA LEU A 110 21.05 2.69 20.31
C LEU A 110 21.59 3.57 19.19
N GLY A 111 22.68 4.29 19.43
CA GLY A 111 23.29 5.20 18.44
C GLY A 111 23.68 6.55 19.05
N ASN A 112 24.39 7.37 18.28
CA ASN A 112 24.81 8.71 18.73
C ASN A 112 23.69 9.74 18.48
N ALA A 113 23.52 10.68 19.42
CA ALA A 113 22.57 11.81 19.29
C ALA A 113 21.13 11.38 18.97
N THR A 114 20.70 10.23 19.48
CA THR A 114 19.30 9.78 19.42
C THR A 114 18.42 10.63 20.34
N ARG A 115 17.13 10.75 19.99
CA ARG A 115 16.14 11.49 20.78
C ARG A 115 14.86 10.69 20.92
N ILE A 116 14.51 10.27 22.14
CA ILE A 116 13.24 9.60 22.42
C ILE A 116 12.44 10.45 23.40
N ASN A 117 11.33 10.97 22.89
CA ASN A 117 10.35 11.77 23.63
C ASN A 117 9.03 11.03 23.86
N GLY A 118 8.73 9.99 23.06
CA GLY A 118 7.56 9.14 23.24
C GLY A 118 7.85 7.99 24.20
N ASP A 119 6.85 7.59 24.98
CA ASP A 119 6.97 6.48 25.93
C ASP A 119 7.02 5.13 25.18
N SER A 120 7.57 4.09 25.82
CA SER A 120 7.59 2.72 25.27
C SER A 120 8.17 2.58 23.85
N SER A 121 9.20 3.36 23.54
CA SER A 121 9.69 3.58 22.16
C SER A 121 11.12 3.14 21.91
N VAL A 122 11.49 2.92 20.65
CA VAL A 122 12.82 2.42 20.26
C VAL A 122 13.44 3.30 19.18
N ALA A 123 14.64 3.83 19.41
CA ALA A 123 15.41 4.56 18.42
C ALA A 123 16.75 3.86 18.16
N ILE A 124 16.99 3.46 16.91
CA ILE A 124 18.20 2.77 16.49
C ILE A 124 18.85 3.54 15.33
N GLY A 125 20.03 4.11 15.57
CA GLY A 125 20.88 4.78 14.57
C GLY A 125 21.18 6.24 14.91
N LEU A 126 22.30 6.74 14.39
CA LEU A 126 22.75 8.13 14.54
C LEU A 126 21.60 9.10 14.23
N THR A 127 21.34 10.06 15.12
CA THR A 127 20.32 11.12 14.98
C THR A 127 18.90 10.62 14.71
N SER A 128 18.58 9.39 15.11
CA SER A 128 17.19 8.88 15.06
C SER A 128 16.34 9.53 16.16
N SER A 129 15.07 9.79 15.85
CA SER A 129 14.14 10.50 16.73
C SER A 129 12.79 9.79 16.81
N VAL A 130 12.23 9.68 18.02
CA VAL A 130 10.89 9.14 18.25
C VAL A 130 10.12 10.11 19.14
N THR A 131 8.99 10.62 18.65
CA THR A 131 8.10 11.49 19.43
C THR A 131 6.73 10.88 19.70
N GLY A 132 6.32 9.87 18.94
CA GLY A 132 5.10 9.12 19.24
C GLY A 132 5.37 7.99 20.23
N ASN A 133 4.37 7.64 21.02
CA ASN A 133 4.43 6.53 21.98
C ASN A 133 4.33 5.18 21.27
N ASP A 134 4.90 4.14 21.88
CA ASP A 134 4.87 2.75 21.35
C ASP A 134 5.44 2.63 19.92
N SER A 135 6.46 3.43 19.59
CA SER A 135 6.95 3.58 18.22
C SER A 135 8.44 3.26 18.07
N VAL A 136 8.84 2.92 16.84
CA VAL A 136 10.21 2.53 16.50
C VAL A 136 10.74 3.41 15.36
N ALA A 137 11.87 4.10 15.57
CA ALA A 137 12.66 4.71 14.51
C ALA A 137 13.88 3.83 14.20
N LEU A 138 13.91 3.21 13.02
CA LEU A 138 14.92 2.25 12.59
C LEU A 138 15.81 2.81 11.47
N GLY A 139 17.05 3.12 11.84
CA GLY A 139 18.10 3.61 10.96
C GLY A 139 18.47 5.06 11.26
N SER A 140 19.69 5.45 10.86
CA SER A 140 20.20 6.81 11.08
C SER A 140 19.30 7.89 10.45
N HIS A 141 19.08 9.01 11.12
CA HIS A 141 18.19 10.10 10.68
C HIS A 141 16.71 9.69 10.47
N SER A 142 16.26 8.57 11.05
CA SER A 142 14.84 8.17 10.98
C SER A 142 14.02 8.90 12.04
N SER A 143 12.78 9.21 11.73
CA SER A 143 11.83 9.89 12.62
C SER A 143 10.54 9.10 12.72
N ALA A 144 10.13 8.73 13.93
CA ALA A 144 8.83 8.12 14.21
C ALA A 144 7.96 9.10 15.01
N ASN A 145 7.12 9.85 14.30
CA ASN A 145 6.37 10.97 14.88
C ASN A 145 4.93 10.64 15.30
N GLY A 146 4.38 9.52 14.82
CA GLY A 146 3.07 9.00 15.22
C GLY A 146 3.18 7.90 16.27
N ASN A 147 2.08 7.60 16.97
CA ASN A 147 2.03 6.50 17.93
C ASN A 147 1.86 5.16 17.21
N ASN A 148 2.37 4.07 17.79
CA ASN A 148 2.22 2.70 17.29
C ASN A 148 2.73 2.49 15.85
N ILE A 149 3.86 3.10 15.48
CA ILE A 149 4.45 2.95 14.13
C ILE A 149 5.89 2.45 14.16
N VAL A 150 6.30 1.80 13.07
CA VAL A 150 7.71 1.55 12.75
C VAL A 150 8.10 2.43 11.57
N SER A 151 8.97 3.41 11.80
CA SER A 151 9.53 4.27 10.76
C SER A 151 10.93 3.82 10.37
N VAL A 152 11.14 3.58 9.07
CA VAL A 152 12.46 3.25 8.50
C VAL A 152 13.12 4.46 7.82
N GLY A 153 12.66 5.67 8.09
CA GLY A 153 13.09 6.89 7.42
C GLY A 153 12.53 8.15 8.08
N SER A 154 12.47 9.25 7.34
CA SER A 154 11.91 10.53 7.76
C SER A 154 11.10 11.15 6.61
N ASP A 155 10.59 12.36 6.78
CA ASP A 155 9.85 13.08 5.73
C ASP A 155 10.68 13.24 4.44
N THR A 156 11.99 13.44 4.58
CA THR A 156 12.91 13.63 3.45
C THR A 156 13.73 12.38 3.10
N LEU A 157 13.86 11.41 4.01
CA LEU A 157 14.63 10.18 3.79
C LEU A 157 13.73 8.95 3.73
N LYS A 158 13.75 8.20 2.63
CA LYS A 158 13.02 6.93 2.50
C LYS A 158 14.00 5.79 2.29
N ARG A 159 13.72 4.63 2.88
CA ARG A 159 14.50 3.40 2.68
C ARG A 159 13.65 2.35 1.99
N ARG A 160 14.31 1.53 1.16
CA ARG A 160 13.70 0.32 0.64
C ARG A 160 13.76 -0.77 1.71
N ILE A 161 12.70 -1.56 1.81
CA ILE A 161 12.67 -2.80 2.57
C ILE A 161 12.88 -3.93 1.56
N THR A 162 14.05 -4.57 1.59
CA THR A 162 14.45 -5.61 0.64
C THR A 162 14.48 -6.98 1.30
N ASN A 163 14.41 -8.05 0.50
CA ASN A 163 14.34 -9.45 0.98
C ASN A 163 13.06 -9.75 1.79
N LEU A 164 11.95 -9.11 1.40
CA LEU A 164 10.64 -9.34 1.99
C LEU A 164 9.97 -10.56 1.31
N ALA A 165 9.72 -11.60 2.10
CA ALA A 165 8.93 -12.75 1.67
C ALA A 165 7.50 -12.33 1.30
N GLN A 166 6.78 -13.19 0.58
CA GLN A 166 5.38 -12.92 0.27
C GLN A 166 4.53 -13.00 1.54
N GLY A 167 3.64 -12.02 1.73
CA GLY A 167 2.65 -12.05 2.80
C GLY A 167 1.61 -13.16 2.57
N LYS A 168 1.13 -13.76 3.66
CA LYS A 168 0.15 -14.86 3.68
C LYS A 168 -1.12 -14.51 4.44
N ASP A 169 -0.98 -13.76 5.54
CA ASP A 169 -2.10 -13.35 6.39
C ASP A 169 -2.53 -11.90 6.12
N ASP A 170 -3.71 -11.50 6.61
CA ASP A 170 -4.33 -10.20 6.32
C ASP A 170 -3.51 -8.98 6.78
N HIS A 171 -2.58 -9.19 7.71
CA HIS A 171 -1.73 -8.13 8.29
C HIS A 171 -0.27 -8.23 7.85
N ASP A 172 0.04 -9.08 6.87
CA ASP A 172 1.37 -9.16 6.30
C ASP A 172 1.66 -8.05 5.28
N ALA A 173 2.92 -7.63 5.21
CA ALA A 173 3.37 -6.71 4.18
C ALA A 173 3.39 -7.39 2.80
N VAL A 174 2.94 -6.66 1.77
CA VAL A 174 2.92 -7.12 0.37
C VAL A 174 4.21 -6.71 -0.34
N ASN A 175 4.86 -7.66 -1.02
CA ASN A 175 6.04 -7.36 -1.84
C ASN A 175 5.68 -7.04 -3.31
N LEU A 176 6.64 -6.51 -4.07
CA LEU A 176 6.41 -6.07 -5.46
C LEU A 176 5.94 -7.20 -6.39
N MET A 177 6.37 -8.45 -6.13
CA MET A 177 5.95 -9.60 -6.92
C MET A 177 4.45 -9.86 -6.76
N GLN A 178 3.94 -9.87 -5.53
CA GLN A 178 2.51 -10.05 -5.25
C GLN A 178 1.67 -8.95 -5.91
N MET A 179 2.11 -7.68 -5.82
CA MET A 179 1.44 -6.56 -6.46
C MET A 179 1.40 -6.72 -7.99
N THR A 180 2.54 -7.02 -8.61
CA THR A 180 2.64 -7.19 -10.06
C THR A 180 1.78 -8.36 -10.55
N SER A 181 1.75 -9.47 -9.82
CA SER A 181 0.88 -10.61 -10.12
C SER A 181 -0.60 -10.26 -10.04
N ALA A 182 -1.02 -9.49 -9.01
CA ALA A 182 -2.40 -9.06 -8.86
C ALA A 182 -2.84 -8.13 -10.01
N VAL A 183 -2.02 -7.13 -10.35
CA VAL A 183 -2.28 -6.18 -11.44
C VAL A 183 -2.34 -6.90 -12.78
N ASN A 184 -1.39 -7.79 -13.07
CA ASN A 184 -1.37 -8.54 -14.33
C ASN A 184 -2.56 -9.49 -14.47
N ARG A 185 -2.98 -10.12 -13.37
CA ARG A 185 -4.19 -10.96 -13.35
C ARG A 185 -5.43 -10.14 -13.71
N GLU A 186 -5.61 -8.99 -13.07
CA GLU A 186 -6.74 -8.10 -13.37
C GLU A 186 -6.71 -7.60 -14.82
N ALA A 187 -5.54 -7.15 -15.29
CA ALA A 187 -5.37 -6.71 -16.67
C ALA A 187 -5.71 -7.82 -17.68
N GLY A 188 -5.30 -9.06 -17.40
CA GLY A 188 -5.63 -10.23 -18.21
C GLY A 188 -7.14 -10.52 -18.28
N GLU A 189 -7.85 -10.44 -17.17
CA GLU A 189 -9.32 -10.61 -17.15
C GLU A 189 -10.04 -9.50 -17.93
N ARG A 190 -9.57 -8.25 -17.81
CA ARG A 190 -10.12 -7.13 -18.58
C ARG A 190 -9.92 -7.33 -20.09
N ILE A 191 -8.76 -7.81 -20.52
CA ILE A 191 -8.49 -8.11 -21.94
C ILE A 191 -9.43 -9.21 -22.46
N LYS A 192 -9.67 -10.27 -21.67
CA LYS A 192 -10.64 -11.34 -22.05
C LYS A 192 -12.04 -10.77 -22.25
N SER A 193 -12.50 -9.91 -21.33
CA SER A 193 -13.81 -9.26 -21.44
C SER A 193 -13.91 -8.44 -22.73
N THR A 194 -12.90 -7.60 -23.03
CA THR A 194 -12.84 -6.80 -24.26
C THR A 194 -12.87 -7.67 -25.52
N ASN A 195 -12.15 -8.79 -25.54
CA ASN A 195 -12.16 -9.71 -26.69
C ASN A 195 -13.55 -10.34 -26.90
N ASN A 196 -14.25 -10.70 -25.81
CA ASN A 196 -15.62 -11.21 -25.91
C ASN A 196 -16.57 -10.15 -26.48
N LEU A 197 -16.48 -8.90 -26.00
CA LEU A 197 -17.24 -7.77 -26.54
C LEU A 197 -16.94 -7.54 -28.03
N GLN A 198 -15.66 -7.63 -28.44
CA GLN A 198 -15.28 -7.50 -29.84
C GLN A 198 -15.90 -8.61 -30.71
N ASN A 199 -15.93 -9.85 -30.21
CA ASN A 199 -16.58 -10.96 -30.91
C ASN A 199 -18.09 -10.75 -31.05
N GLN A 200 -18.75 -10.32 -29.97
CA GLN A 200 -20.17 -9.97 -30.00
C GLN A 200 -20.47 -8.85 -31.01
N LEU A 201 -19.63 -7.80 -31.06
CA LEU A 201 -19.74 -6.72 -32.03
C LEU A 201 -19.57 -7.21 -33.48
N ASN A 202 -18.61 -8.10 -33.72
CA ASN A 202 -18.40 -8.70 -35.05
C ASN A 202 -19.61 -9.53 -35.48
N THR A 203 -20.18 -10.33 -34.58
CA THR A 203 -21.42 -11.08 -34.83
C THR A 203 -22.59 -10.15 -35.12
N LEU A 204 -22.79 -9.12 -34.30
CA LEU A 204 -23.86 -8.13 -34.50
C LEU A 204 -23.71 -7.37 -35.82
N SER A 205 -22.49 -6.97 -36.17
CA SER A 205 -22.18 -6.32 -37.45
C SER A 205 -22.58 -7.21 -38.63
N GLY A 206 -22.24 -8.51 -38.56
CA GLY A 206 -22.66 -9.49 -39.56
C GLY A 206 -24.19 -9.62 -39.66
N GLN A 207 -24.88 -9.71 -38.52
CA GLN A 207 -26.35 -9.77 -38.47
C GLN A 207 -27.02 -8.54 -39.07
N VAL A 208 -26.52 -7.34 -38.74
CA VAL A 208 -27.03 -6.07 -39.28
C VAL A 208 -26.85 -6.01 -40.80
N ILE A 209 -25.70 -6.45 -41.32
CA ILE A 209 -25.46 -6.50 -42.77
C ILE A 209 -26.45 -7.46 -43.45
N THR A 210 -26.63 -8.67 -42.91
CA THR A 210 -27.57 -9.65 -43.45
C THR A 210 -29.00 -9.12 -43.46
N GLU A 211 -29.46 -8.55 -42.34
CA GLU A 211 -30.80 -7.98 -42.21
C GLU A 211 -31.01 -6.81 -43.18
N THR A 212 -30.02 -5.94 -43.33
CA THR A 212 -30.11 -4.80 -44.26
C THR A 212 -30.21 -5.28 -45.70
N ARG A 213 -29.44 -6.29 -46.10
CA ARG A 213 -29.51 -6.88 -47.45
C ARG A 213 -30.88 -7.49 -47.73
N ALA A 214 -31.40 -8.29 -46.80
CA ALA A 214 -32.73 -8.89 -46.92
C ALA A 214 -33.81 -7.82 -47.12
N ARG A 215 -33.80 -6.76 -46.30
CA ARG A 215 -34.74 -5.63 -46.46
C ARG A 215 -34.62 -4.95 -47.81
N THR A 216 -33.40 -4.69 -48.29
CA THR A 216 -33.22 -4.06 -49.61
C THR A 216 -33.67 -4.95 -50.77
N GLU A 217 -33.51 -6.27 -50.65
CA GLU A 217 -33.97 -7.24 -51.64
C GLU A 217 -35.51 -7.31 -51.66
N ASP A 218 -36.13 -7.35 -50.48
CA ASP A 218 -37.59 -7.31 -50.32
C ASP A 218 -38.20 -6.00 -50.87
N ASP A 219 -37.60 -4.85 -50.53
CA ASP A 219 -38.04 -3.54 -51.04
C ASP A 219 -37.91 -3.46 -52.57
N ALA A 220 -36.81 -3.98 -53.13
CA ALA A 220 -36.61 -4.04 -54.58
C ALA A 220 -37.65 -4.94 -55.26
N ALA A 221 -37.97 -6.09 -54.67
CA ALA A 221 -38.99 -7.00 -55.16
C ALA A 221 -40.40 -6.36 -55.09
N ALA A 222 -40.73 -5.69 -53.98
CA ALA A 222 -41.99 -4.97 -53.81
C ALA A 222 -42.13 -3.84 -54.85
N LEU A 223 -41.06 -3.07 -55.09
CA LEU A 223 -41.05 -2.01 -56.11
C LEU A 223 -41.20 -2.58 -57.52
N ALA A 224 -40.54 -3.69 -57.84
CA ALA A 224 -40.66 -4.37 -59.12
C ALA A 224 -42.10 -4.88 -59.36
N ALA A 225 -42.72 -5.49 -58.34
CA ALA A 225 -44.10 -5.95 -58.39
C ALA A 225 -45.09 -4.78 -58.59
N ALA A 226 -44.88 -3.66 -57.88
CA ALA A 226 -45.70 -2.47 -58.04
C ALA A 226 -45.62 -1.87 -59.46
N ARG A 227 -44.40 -1.79 -60.03
CA ARG A 227 -44.20 -1.35 -61.42
C ARG A 227 -44.90 -2.28 -62.41
N ALA A 228 -44.69 -3.60 -62.29
CA ALA A 228 -45.33 -4.57 -63.17
C ALA A 228 -46.87 -4.49 -63.12
N HIS A 229 -47.43 -4.29 -61.91
CA HIS A 229 -48.87 -4.10 -61.75
C HIS A 229 -49.37 -2.79 -62.40
N SER A 230 -48.62 -1.69 -62.31
CA SER A 230 -48.96 -0.44 -63.00
C SER A 230 -48.91 -0.61 -64.51
N ASP A 231 -47.80 -1.15 -65.04
CA ASP A 231 -47.59 -1.35 -66.47
C ASP A 231 -48.69 -2.25 -67.07
N GLU A 232 -49.11 -3.29 -66.36
CA GLU A 232 -50.19 -4.17 -66.80
C GLU A 232 -51.55 -3.47 -66.78
N ASN A 233 -51.83 -2.63 -65.79
CA ASN A 233 -53.05 -1.82 -65.78
C ASN A 233 -53.07 -0.76 -66.88
N ASP A 234 -51.92 -0.15 -67.18
CA ASP A 234 -51.79 0.80 -68.29
C ASP A 234 -52.04 0.12 -69.64
N LYS A 235 -51.46 -1.07 -69.86
CA LYS A 235 -51.74 -1.91 -71.04
C LYS A 235 -53.21 -2.25 -71.15
N ARG A 236 -53.84 -2.72 -70.08
CA ARG A 236 -55.28 -3.07 -70.05
C ARG A 236 -56.14 -1.85 -70.39
N THR A 237 -55.81 -0.69 -69.83
CA THR A 237 -56.53 0.56 -70.07
C THR A 237 -56.40 0.98 -71.54
N LEU A 238 -55.18 0.91 -72.10
CA LEU A 238 -54.93 1.22 -73.51
C LEU A 238 -55.66 0.25 -74.46
N VAL A 239 -55.60 -1.05 -74.20
CA VAL A 239 -56.32 -2.07 -74.99
C VAL A 239 -57.83 -1.83 -74.96
N SER A 240 -58.38 -1.53 -73.78
CA SER A 240 -59.81 -1.24 -73.63
C SER A 240 -60.21 0.03 -74.39
N ALA A 241 -59.38 1.08 -74.34
CA ALA A 241 -59.63 2.33 -75.06
C ALA A 241 -59.56 2.15 -76.59
N ASN A 242 -58.55 1.42 -77.09
CA ASN A 242 -58.43 1.09 -78.51
C ASN A 242 -59.61 0.26 -78.98
N THR A 243 -59.96 -0.80 -78.24
CA THR A 243 -61.13 -1.64 -78.56
C THR A 243 -62.41 -0.81 -78.66
N TYR A 244 -62.62 0.12 -77.72
CA TYR A 244 -63.76 1.03 -77.76
C TYR A 244 -63.73 1.96 -78.97
N ALA A 245 -62.56 2.52 -79.31
CA ALA A 245 -62.37 3.38 -80.48
C ALA A 245 -62.66 2.61 -81.78
N ASP A 246 -62.10 1.41 -81.96
CA ASP A 246 -62.29 0.54 -83.13
C ASP A 246 -63.78 0.16 -83.31
N GLN A 247 -64.47 -0.14 -82.21
CA GLN A 247 -65.91 -0.41 -82.21
C GLN A 247 -66.72 0.81 -82.68
N LYS A 248 -66.35 2.02 -82.21
CA LYS A 248 -67.01 3.26 -82.63
C LYS A 248 -66.73 3.59 -84.09
N GLU A 249 -65.50 3.42 -84.55
CA GLU A 249 -65.12 3.60 -85.95
C GLU A 249 -65.92 2.66 -86.85
N THR A 250 -65.97 1.37 -86.50
CA THR A 250 -66.76 0.36 -87.22
C THR A 250 -68.24 0.75 -87.29
N ALA A 251 -68.82 1.20 -86.17
CA ALA A 251 -70.22 1.63 -86.14
C ALA A 251 -70.48 2.87 -87.01
N ILE A 252 -69.54 3.82 -87.04
CA ILE A 252 -69.62 5.03 -87.87
C ILE A 252 -69.49 4.66 -89.36
N ASN A 253 -68.56 3.79 -89.73
CA ASN A 253 -68.36 3.33 -91.10
C ASN A 253 -69.62 2.60 -91.61
N ASN A 254 -70.15 1.66 -90.83
CA ASN A 254 -71.39 0.96 -91.18
C ASN A 254 -72.58 1.92 -91.35
N ARG A 255 -72.71 2.92 -90.49
CA ARG A 255 -73.75 3.95 -90.62
C ARG A 255 -73.57 4.76 -91.91
N THR A 256 -72.33 5.14 -92.21
CA THR A 256 -71.98 5.94 -93.39
C THR A 256 -72.29 5.17 -94.68
N ASP A 257 -71.89 3.90 -94.77
CA ASP A 257 -72.18 3.03 -95.91
C ASP A 257 -73.67 2.80 -96.10
N GLY A 258 -74.42 2.62 -95.00
CA GLY A 258 -75.88 2.50 -95.02
C GLY A 258 -76.56 3.77 -95.55
N LEU A 259 -76.12 4.96 -95.11
CA LEU A 259 -76.63 6.24 -95.60
C LEU A 259 -76.32 6.45 -97.09
N LEU A 260 -75.09 6.15 -97.52
CA LEU A 260 -74.68 6.20 -98.93
C LEU A 260 -75.53 5.28 -99.81
N THR A 261 -75.81 4.08 -99.32
CA THR A 261 -76.68 3.12 -100.02
C THR A 261 -78.09 3.66 -100.17
N THR A 262 -78.64 4.23 -99.09
CA THR A 262 -79.98 4.83 -99.09
C THR A 262 -80.08 5.99 -100.08
N GLU A 263 -79.08 6.87 -100.11
CA GLU A 263 -79.04 8.00 -101.06
C GLU A 263 -78.95 7.52 -102.53
N ARG A 264 -78.10 6.52 -102.80
CA ARG A 264 -78.01 5.92 -104.13
C ARG A 264 -79.35 5.37 -104.60
N GLN A 265 -80.07 4.67 -103.72
CA GLN A 265 -81.41 4.16 -104.02
C GLN A 265 -82.39 5.30 -104.33
N ALA A 266 -82.37 6.37 -103.52
CA ALA A 266 -83.24 7.54 -103.72
C ALA A 266 -83.00 8.28 -105.04
N ARG A 267 -81.77 8.28 -105.57
CA ARG A 267 -81.45 8.91 -106.87
C ARG A 267 -81.85 8.07 -108.09
N THR A 268 -82.07 6.78 -107.90
CA THR A 268 -82.42 5.83 -108.98
C THR A 268 -83.92 5.51 -109.05
N ALA A 269 -84.71 5.96 -108.07
CA ALA A 269 -86.16 5.83 -108.00
C ALA A 269 -86.85 7.08 -108.57
#